data_AF-A0AA43KQS5-F1
#
_entry.id   AF-A0AA43KQS5-F1
#
_cell.length_a   1.000
_cell.length_b   1.000
_cell.length_c   1.000
_cell.angle_alpha   90.00
_cell.angle_beta   90.00
_cell.angle_gamma   90.00
#
_symmetry.space_group_name_H-M   'P 1'
#
loop_
_entity.id
_entity.type
_entity.pdbx_description
1 polymer ?
#
loop_
_entity_poly.entity_id
_entity_poly.type
_entity_poly.pdbx_seq_one_letter_code
_entity_poly.pdbx_strand_id
1 'polypeptide(L)'
;MSPFINTAWPRFFIGALPIAVFAILLSSSMDASPNGWLMQATLLLVPFSTLVFLGLGWQRLRKAHAEYPILKSEPQRMLAALIGNVKVAALWFGLTFAGMFALMLAWVVLYNAAG
;
A
#
# COMPACT_ATOMS: atom_id res chain seq x y z
N MET A 1 13.84 3.89 29.09
CA MET A 1 13.22 3.37 27.85
C MET A 1 14.32 3.02 26.85
N SER A 2 14.17 1.97 26.05
CA SER A 2 15.18 1.60 25.02
C SER A 2 15.39 2.75 24.01
N PRO A 3 16.64 3.08 23.65
CA PRO A 3 16.96 4.11 22.65
C PRO A 3 16.64 3.65 21.21
N PHE A 4 16.42 2.35 21.02
CA PHE A 4 16.16 1.72 19.74
C PHE A 4 14.69 1.79 19.33
N ILE A 5 14.43 1.78 18.02
CA ILE A 5 13.07 1.67 17.50
C ILE A 5 12.44 0.32 17.87
N ASN A 6 11.12 0.30 18.06
CA ASN A 6 10.39 -0.95 18.29
C ASN A 6 9.78 -1.43 16.97
N THR A 7 10.29 -2.56 16.46
CA THR A 7 9.87 -3.14 15.18
C THR A 7 8.87 -4.30 15.31
N ALA A 8 8.23 -4.43 16.48
CA ALA A 8 7.19 -5.44 16.70
C ALA A 8 5.98 -5.22 15.77
N TRP A 9 5.38 -6.32 15.31
CA TRP A 9 4.22 -6.29 14.41
C TRP A 9 3.03 -5.43 14.88
N PRO A 10 2.70 -5.32 16.18
CA PRO A 10 1.65 -4.40 16.62
C PRO A 10 1.89 -2.94 16.18
N ARG A 11 3.14 -2.48 16.07
CA ARG A 11 3.46 -1.12 15.60
C ARG A 11 3.18 -0.93 14.13
N PHE A 12 3.40 -1.96 13.31
CA PHE A 12 3.00 -1.97 11.90
C PHE A 12 1.48 -1.79 11.75
N PHE A 13 0.69 -2.52 12.56
CA PHE A 13 -0.76 -2.47 12.48
C PHE A 13 -1.36 -1.11 12.85
N ILE A 14 -0.69 -0.29 13.66
CA ILE A 14 -1.14 1.10 13.92
C ILE A 14 -1.24 1.90 12.61
N GLY A 15 -0.33 1.67 11.64
CA GLY A 15 -0.38 2.32 10.33
C GLY A 15 -1.20 1.55 9.29
N ALA A 16 -1.13 0.21 9.31
CA ALA A 16 -1.79 -0.62 8.32
C ALA A 16 -3.32 -0.71 8.51
N LEU A 17 -3.81 -0.73 9.76
CA LEU A 17 -5.25 -0.86 10.05
C LEU A 17 -6.08 0.32 9.52
N PRO A 18 -5.69 1.60 9.70
CA PRO A 18 -6.41 2.72 9.11
C PRO A 18 -6.56 2.60 7.58
N ILE A 19 -5.51 2.14 6.89
CA ILE A 19 -5.52 1.95 5.43
C ILE A 19 -6.48 0.81 5.05
N ALA A 20 -6.46 -0.29 5.80
CA ALA A 20 -7.35 -1.42 5.58
C ALA A 20 -8.82 -1.04 5.83
N VAL A 21 -9.11 -0.31 6.90
CA VAL A 21 -10.46 0.22 7.20
C VAL A 21 -10.92 1.15 6.08
N PHE A 22 -10.06 2.05 5.63
CA PHE A 22 -10.36 2.93 4.49
C PHE A 22 -10.68 2.14 3.21
N ALA A 23 -9.92 1.09 2.92
CA ALA A 23 -10.19 0.20 1.78
C ALA A 23 -11.57 -0.47 1.89
N ILE A 24 -11.93 -0.95 3.08
CA ILE A 24 -13.25 -1.57 3.33
C ILE A 24 -14.37 -0.54 3.11
N LEU A 25 -14.20 0.69 3.61
CA LEU A 25 -15.19 1.76 3.42
C LEU A 25 -15.36 2.10 1.93
N LEU A 26 -14.26 2.26 1.18
CA LEU A 26 -14.30 2.47 -0.28
C LEU A 26 -15.00 1.33 -1.01
N SER A 27 -14.73 0.10 -0.61
CA SER A 27 -15.40 -1.07 -1.19
C SER A 27 -16.91 -1.07 -0.89
N SER A 28 -17.30 -0.65 0.31
CA SER A 28 -18.71 -0.68 0.75
C SER A 28 -19.58 0.39 0.10
N SER A 29 -18.97 1.43 -0.49
CA SER A 29 -19.68 2.50 -1.19
C SER A 29 -19.99 2.20 -2.66
N MET A 30 -19.64 1.02 -3.18
CA MET A 30 -19.83 0.67 -4.58
C MET A 30 -21.15 -0.06 -4.83
N ASP A 31 -21.88 0.36 -5.84
CA ASP A 31 -23.13 -0.28 -6.27
C ASP A 31 -22.88 -1.60 -7.00
N ALA A 32 -23.82 -2.55 -6.87
CA ALA A 32 -23.78 -3.88 -7.48
C ALA A 32 -24.10 -3.88 -9.00
N SER A 33 -23.62 -2.88 -9.75
CA SER A 33 -23.79 -2.82 -11.20
C SER A 33 -23.01 -3.95 -11.91
N PRO A 34 -23.42 -4.40 -13.11
CA PRO A 34 -22.82 -5.55 -13.80
C PRO A 34 -21.30 -5.47 -13.97
N ASN A 35 -20.75 -4.27 -14.16
CA ASN A 35 -19.31 -4.07 -14.29
C ASN A 35 -18.68 -3.50 -13.00
N GLY A 36 -19.47 -3.25 -11.94
CA GLY A 36 -19.12 -2.37 -10.81
C GLY A 36 -17.87 -2.81 -10.05
N TRP A 37 -17.56 -4.10 -10.18
CA TRP A 37 -16.33 -4.73 -9.73
C TRP A 37 -15.06 -4.09 -10.33
N LEU A 38 -15.09 -3.54 -11.56
CA LEU A 38 -13.95 -2.85 -12.17
C LEU A 38 -13.64 -1.53 -11.43
N MET A 39 -14.68 -0.77 -11.10
CA MET A 39 -14.52 0.46 -10.32
C MET A 39 -14.08 0.12 -8.89
N GLN A 40 -14.66 -0.91 -8.29
CA GLN A 40 -14.23 -1.41 -6.99
C GLN A 40 -12.76 -1.85 -6.99
N ALA A 41 -12.33 -2.61 -8.00
CA ALA A 41 -10.93 -3.02 -8.17
C ALA A 41 -10.01 -1.82 -8.36
N THR A 42 -10.44 -0.82 -9.15
CA THR A 42 -9.70 0.45 -9.36
C THR A 42 -9.46 1.17 -8.02
N LEU A 43 -10.51 1.33 -7.21
CA LEU A 43 -10.45 2.01 -5.92
C LEU A 43 -9.65 1.22 -4.87
N LEU A 44 -9.70 -0.10 -4.91
CA LEU A 44 -8.99 -0.97 -3.97
C LEU A 44 -7.52 -1.20 -4.34
N LEU A 45 -7.12 -0.96 -5.59
CA LEU A 45 -5.77 -1.25 -6.06
C LEU A 45 -4.71 -0.45 -5.29
N VAL A 46 -4.95 0.84 -5.05
CA VAL A 46 -4.02 1.73 -4.32
C VAL A 46 -3.87 1.32 -2.85
N PRO A 47 -4.94 1.19 -2.03
CA PRO A 47 -4.78 0.79 -0.63
C PRO A 47 -4.21 -0.62 -0.51
N PHE A 48 -4.61 -1.56 -1.37
CA PHE A 48 -4.04 -2.91 -1.38
C PHE A 48 -2.53 -2.89 -1.70
N SER A 49 -2.14 -2.21 -2.78
CA SER A 49 -0.73 -2.05 -3.17
C SER A 49 0.11 -1.40 -2.06
N THR A 50 -0.46 -0.41 -1.37
CA THR A 50 0.19 0.30 -0.26
C THR A 50 0.40 -0.63 0.93
N LEU A 51 -0.58 -1.45 1.29
CA LEU A 51 -0.47 -2.43 2.37
C LEU A 51 0.60 -3.49 2.08
N VAL A 52 0.64 -4.01 0.85
CA VAL A 52 1.67 -4.97 0.42
C VAL A 52 3.05 -4.32 0.49
N PHE A 53 3.20 -3.12 -0.06
CA PHE A 53 4.47 -2.39 -0.02
C PHE A 53 4.95 -2.13 1.41
N LEU A 54 4.05 -1.67 2.30
CA LEU A 54 4.38 -1.43 3.71
C LEU A 54 4.72 -2.73 4.45
N GLY A 55 4.04 -3.84 4.17
CA GLY A 55 4.33 -5.13 4.77
C GLY A 55 5.75 -5.62 4.43
N LEU A 56 6.11 -5.54 3.14
CA LEU A 56 7.48 -5.84 2.68
C LEU A 56 8.50 -4.86 3.25
N GLY A 57 8.16 -3.57 3.29
CA GLY A 57 8.99 -2.53 3.92
C GLY A 57 9.25 -2.80 5.40
N TRP A 58 8.24 -3.25 6.14
CA TRP A 58 8.36 -3.60 7.55
C TRP A 58 9.29 -4.80 7.76
N GLN A 59 9.22 -5.81 6.88
CA GLN A 59 10.17 -6.94 6.89
C GLN A 59 11.60 -6.47 6.65
N ARG A 60 11.83 -5.57 5.67
CA ARG A 60 13.14 -4.96 5.41
C ARG A 60 13.66 -4.18 6.61
N LEU A 61 12.81 -3.37 7.24
CA LEU A 61 13.15 -2.61 8.43
C LEU A 61 13.55 -3.52 9.59
N ARG A 62 12.80 -4.60 9.83
CA ARG A 62 13.12 -5.59 10.87
C ARG A 62 14.45 -6.27 10.62
N LYS A 63 14.74 -6.65 9.38
CA LYS A 63 16.03 -7.24 9.00
C LYS A 63 17.18 -6.25 9.23
N ALA A 64 17.06 -5.03 8.73
CA ALA A 64 18.06 -3.98 8.90
C ALA A 64 18.31 -3.66 10.39
N HIS A 65 17.25 -3.64 11.20
CA HIS A 65 17.35 -3.42 12.64
C HIS A 65 18.02 -4.57 13.39
N ALA A 66 17.85 -5.81 12.92
CA ALA A 66 18.50 -6.98 13.50
C ALA A 66 20.00 -7.03 13.18
N GLU A 67 20.40 -6.59 11.98
CA GLU A 67 21.81 -6.48 11.59
C GLU A 67 22.50 -5.30 12.28
N TYR A 68 21.87 -4.12 12.26
CA TYR A 68 22.37 -2.92 12.91
C TYR A 68 21.24 -2.17 13.63
N PRO A 69 21.20 -2.21 14.97
CA PRO A 69 20.15 -1.57 15.75
C PRO A 69 19.98 -0.08 15.41
N ILE A 70 18.78 0.28 14.96
CA ILE A 70 18.41 1.64 14.54
C ILE A 70 17.90 2.43 15.75
N LEU A 71 18.46 3.63 15.94
CA LEU A 71 18.07 4.55 17.01
C LEU A 71 16.80 5.32 16.65
N LYS A 72 16.00 5.69 17.67
CA LYS A 72 14.82 6.55 17.47
C LYS A 72 15.16 7.93 16.91
N SER A 73 16.38 8.41 17.16
CA SER A 73 16.91 9.68 16.64
C SER A 73 17.33 9.62 15.17
N GLU A 74 17.27 8.45 14.51
CA GLU A 74 17.66 8.24 13.12
C GLU A 74 16.45 7.97 12.19
N PRO A 75 15.49 8.92 12.07
CA PRO A 75 14.28 8.69 11.28
C PRO A 75 14.59 8.46 9.79
N GLN A 76 15.64 9.09 9.27
CA GLN A 76 16.05 8.91 7.88
C GLN A 76 16.50 7.48 7.59
N ARG A 77 17.23 6.85 8.52
CA ARG A 77 17.68 5.45 8.38
C ARG A 77 16.52 4.48 8.48
N MET A 78 15.57 4.76 9.38
CA MET A 78 14.31 4.00 9.47
C MET A 78 13.52 4.07 8.15
N LEU A 79 13.35 5.26 7.59
CA LEU A 79 12.65 5.47 6.32
C LEU A 79 13.37 4.81 5.14
N ALA A 80 14.69 4.93 5.07
CA ALA A 80 15.48 4.29 4.02
C ALA A 80 15.33 2.76 4.06
N ALA A 81 15.31 2.14 5.25
CA ALA A 81 15.09 0.71 5.40
C ALA A 81 13.64 0.29 5.05
N LEU A 82 12.66 1.13 5.38
CA LEU A 82 11.24 0.89 5.06
C LEU A 82 10.99 0.96 3.55
N ILE A 83 11.47 2.01 2.89
CA ILE A 83 11.32 2.25 1.44
C ILE A 83 12.19 1.27 0.65
N GLY A 84 13.42 1.01 1.12
CA GLY A 84 14.40 0.22 0.41
C GLY A 84 14.90 0.93 -0.85
N ASN A 85 15.00 0.20 -1.96
CA ASN A 85 15.44 0.76 -3.24
C ASN A 85 14.34 1.66 -3.83
N VAL A 86 14.62 2.96 -3.90
CA VAL A 86 13.69 3.98 -4.43
C VAL A 86 13.24 3.68 -5.86
N LYS A 87 14.09 3.10 -6.71
CA LYS A 87 13.70 2.72 -8.08
C LYS A 87 12.65 1.62 -8.09
N VAL A 88 12.78 0.64 -7.19
CA VAL A 88 11.80 -0.45 -7.04
C VAL A 88 10.49 0.09 -6.48
N ALA A 89 10.55 1.01 -5.51
CA ALA A 89 9.36 1.69 -4.99
C ALA A 89 8.65 2.52 -6.07
N ALA A 90 9.39 3.31 -6.84
CA ALA A 90 8.86 4.10 -7.93
C ALA A 90 8.21 3.22 -9.02
N LEU A 91 8.86 2.11 -9.38
CA LEU A 91 8.31 1.13 -10.31
C LEU A 91 7.03 0.49 -9.76
N TRP A 92 7.02 0.10 -8.48
CA TRP A 92 5.86 -0.51 -7.81
C TRP A 92 4.63 0.39 -7.85
N PHE A 93 4.78 1.65 -7.43
CA PHE A 93 3.67 2.61 -7.46
C PHE A 93 3.33 3.05 -8.88
N GLY A 94 4.32 3.19 -9.78
CA GLY A 94 4.09 3.44 -11.20
C GLY A 94 3.21 2.38 -11.85
N LEU A 95 3.49 1.10 -11.59
CA LEU A 95 2.66 -0.02 -12.05
C LEU A 95 1.27 -0.01 -11.43
N THR A 96 1.17 0.38 -10.15
CA THR A 96 -0.13 0.52 -9.46
C THR A 96 -1.00 1.56 -10.16
N PHE A 97 -0.45 2.74 -10.47
CA PHE A 97 -1.19 3.79 -11.17
C PHE A 97 -1.51 3.41 -12.62
N ALA A 98 -0.59 2.75 -13.33
CA ALA A 98 -0.85 2.24 -14.67
C ALA A 98 -2.00 1.21 -14.67
N GLY A 99 -2.01 0.28 -13.72
CA GLY A 99 -3.09 -0.68 -13.54
C GLY A 99 -4.43 -0.02 -13.21
N MET A 100 -4.43 0.99 -12.33
CA MET A 100 -5.62 1.79 -12.01
C MET A 100 -6.19 2.46 -13.26
N PHE A 101 -5.34 3.08 -14.08
CA PHE A 101 -5.75 3.74 -15.31
C PHE A 101 -6.30 2.74 -16.34
N ALA A 102 -5.67 1.57 -16.48
CA ALA A 102 -6.15 0.52 -17.37
C ALA A 102 -7.53 -0.01 -16.95
N LEU A 103 -7.77 -0.24 -15.65
CA LEU A 103 -9.08 -0.66 -15.13
C LEU A 103 -10.16 0.40 -15.35
N MET A 104 -9.82 1.67 -15.14
CA MET A 104 -10.73 2.79 -15.38
C MET A 104 -11.11 2.90 -16.86
N LEU A 105 -10.14 2.78 -17.78
CA LEU A 105 -10.39 2.78 -19.21
C LEU A 105 -11.26 1.58 -19.63
N ALA A 106 -10.99 0.39 -19.09
CA ALA A 106 -11.79 -0.81 -19.36
C ALA A 106 -13.24 -0.61 -18.90
N TRP A 107 -13.44 -0.05 -17.72
CA TRP A 107 -14.78 0.30 -17.22
C TRP A 107 -15.49 1.28 -18.16
N VAL A 108 -14.83 2.36 -18.59
CA VAL A 108 -15.42 3.36 -19.51
C VAL A 108 -15.80 2.73 -20.86
N VAL A 109 -14.92 1.93 -21.44
CA VAL A 109 -15.18 1.27 -22.73
C VAL A 109 -16.38 0.32 -22.62
N LEU A 110 -16.43 -0.50 -21.56
CA LEU A 110 -17.52 -1.45 -21.35
C LEU A 110 -18.84 -0.77 -20.99
N TYR A 111 -18.80 0.33 -20.24
CA TYR A 111 -19.98 1.14 -19.94
C TYR A 111 -20.59 1.73 -21.20
N ASN A 112 -19.74 2.29 -22.09
CA ASN A 112 -20.20 2.90 -23.34
C ASN A 112 -20.62 1.85 -24.40
N ALA A 113 -20.05 0.64 -24.37
CA ALA A 113 -20.43 -0.43 -25.29
C ALA A 113 -21.73 -1.16 -24.90
N ALA A 114 -22.17 -1.02 -23.66
CA ALA A 114 -23.44 -1.58 -23.15
C ALA A 114 -24.63 -0.60 -23.29
N GLY A 115 -24.39 0.60 -23.84
CA GLY A 115 -25.40 1.62 -24.15
C GLY A 115 -25.89 1.55 -25.59
#